data_AF-A0A8J7L971-F1
#
_entry.id   AF-A0A8J7L971-F1
#
_cell.length_a   1.000
_cell.length_b   1.000
_cell.length_c   1.000
_cell.angle_alpha   90.00
_cell.angle_beta   90.00
_cell.angle_gamma   90.00
#
_symmetry.space_group_name_H-M   'P 1'
#
loop_
_entity.id
_entity.type
_entity.pdbx_description
1 polymer ?
#
loop_
_entity_poly.entity_id
_entity_poly.type
_entity_poly.pdbx_seq_one_letter_code
_entity_poly.pdbx_strand_id
1 'polypeptide(L)'
;MEENIPKYRLCTVSSVNMTEALDYFADFIQEKTSYKDKEAYLCIEGSLLIFHCSGIKNLVFLEIHCSVIAKPGEGRIDFVAIAKFINFCNRQKTNIKILRNNSVVPSSIGAIMSDFYGSLPYKKATHYANYRYRVSKLKHE
;
A
#
# COMPACT_ATOMS: atom_id res chain seq x y z
N MET A 1 16.29 -12.12 -10.59
CA MET A 1 15.24 -11.20 -11.09
C MET A 1 14.39 -10.78 -9.91
N GLU A 2 14.55 -9.55 -9.42
CA GLU A 2 13.48 -8.91 -8.64
C GLU A 2 12.34 -8.63 -9.62
N GLU A 3 11.37 -9.54 -9.68
CA GLU A 3 10.20 -9.36 -10.52
C GLU A 3 9.28 -8.34 -9.87
N ASN A 4 8.96 -7.31 -10.65
CA ASN A 4 8.32 -6.09 -10.18
C ASN A 4 6.82 -6.36 -9.91
N ILE A 5 6.49 -6.77 -8.68
CA ILE A 5 5.10 -6.88 -8.22
C ILE A 5 4.51 -5.46 -8.23
N PRO A 6 3.42 -5.21 -8.98
CA PRO A 6 2.83 -3.88 -9.05
C PRO A 6 2.31 -3.49 -7.67
N LYS A 7 2.47 -2.22 -7.31
CA LYS A 7 1.98 -1.69 -6.04
C LYS A 7 0.46 -1.54 -6.09
N TYR A 8 -0.20 -1.87 -4.97
CA TYR A 8 -1.62 -1.58 -4.77
C TYR A 8 -1.78 -0.13 -4.29
N ARG A 9 -2.71 0.61 -4.88
CA ARG A 9 -2.74 2.09 -4.76
C ARG A 9 -4.03 2.57 -4.11
N LEU A 10 -3.87 3.30 -3.00
CA LEU A 10 -4.96 3.82 -2.18
C LEU A 10 -4.76 5.32 -1.94
N CYS A 11 -5.85 6.05 -1.73
CA CYS A 11 -5.81 7.47 -1.42
C CYS A 11 -6.90 7.84 -0.41
N THR A 12 -6.67 8.87 0.41
CA THR A 12 -7.72 9.43 1.26
C THR A 12 -8.78 10.12 0.41
N VAL A 13 -10.05 9.99 0.79
CA VAL A 13 -11.14 10.73 0.11
C VAL A 13 -11.16 12.19 0.54
N SER A 14 -10.90 12.44 1.81
CA SER A 14 -10.80 13.79 2.38
C SER A 14 -9.34 14.19 2.52
N SER A 15 -9.08 15.49 2.48
CA SER A 15 -7.77 16.00 2.85
C SER A 15 -7.52 15.83 4.34
N VAL A 16 -6.29 15.46 4.71
CA VAL A 16 -5.82 15.24 6.07
C VAL A 16 -4.74 16.25 6.43
N ASN A 17 -4.49 16.45 7.72
CA ASN A 17 -3.40 17.31 8.17
C ASN A 17 -2.04 16.67 7.82
N MET A 18 -1.18 17.43 7.13
CA MET A 18 0.13 16.96 6.67
C MET A 18 1.05 16.58 7.84
N THR A 19 1.10 17.39 8.89
CA THR A 19 1.93 17.13 10.07
C THR A 19 1.46 15.87 10.78
N GLU A 20 0.16 15.71 11.00
CA GLU A 20 -0.38 14.49 11.64
C GLU A 20 -0.13 13.24 10.80
N ALA A 21 -0.18 13.35 9.47
CA ALA A 21 0.16 12.24 8.58
C ALA A 21 1.65 11.86 8.71
N LEU A 22 2.55 12.85 8.69
CA LEU A 22 3.98 12.60 8.86
C LEU A 22 4.28 11.98 10.23
N ASP A 23 3.67 12.49 11.30
CA ASP A 23 3.83 11.95 12.65
C ASP A 23 3.32 10.51 12.75
N TYR A 24 2.18 10.19 12.12
CA TYR A 24 1.62 8.84 12.14
C TYR A 24 2.47 7.82 11.38
N PHE A 25 3.11 8.25 10.29
CA PHE A 25 3.94 7.38 9.45
C PHE A 25 5.43 7.47 9.75
N ALA A 26 5.85 8.21 10.79
CA ALA A 26 7.27 8.45 11.09
C ALA A 26 8.08 7.17 11.28
N ASP A 27 7.50 6.16 11.94
CA ASP A 27 8.10 4.82 12.15
C ASP A 27 8.10 3.94 10.89
N PHE A 28 7.40 4.35 9.84
CA PHE A 28 7.26 3.62 8.58
C PHE A 28 8.05 4.26 7.43
N ILE A 29 8.31 5.56 7.53
CA ILE A 29 9.11 6.34 6.59
C ILE A 29 10.58 6.01 6.80
N GLN A 30 11.26 5.65 5.71
CA GLN A 30 12.70 5.39 5.68
C GLN A 30 13.46 6.63 5.22
N GLU A 31 13.03 7.23 4.10
CA GLU A 31 13.67 8.42 3.55
C GLU A 31 12.70 9.30 2.77
N LYS A 32 13.04 10.58 2.67
CA LYS A 32 12.34 11.54 1.80
C LYS A 32 12.76 11.31 0.35
N THR A 33 11.80 11.31 -0.56
CA THR A 33 12.01 11.11 -1.99
C THR A 33 11.07 12.01 -2.80
N SER A 34 11.03 11.84 -4.11
CA SER A 34 10.07 12.49 -4.99
C SER A 34 9.43 11.47 -5.93
N TYR A 35 8.15 11.68 -6.26
CA TYR A 35 7.44 10.86 -7.21
C TYR A 35 6.70 11.75 -8.20
N LYS A 36 7.17 11.79 -9.46
CA LYS A 36 6.61 12.66 -10.52
C LYS A 36 6.51 14.12 -10.06
N ASP A 37 7.64 14.63 -9.55
CA ASP A 37 7.78 16.01 -9.03
C ASP A 37 6.88 16.35 -7.83
N LYS A 38 6.32 15.33 -7.17
CA LYS A 38 5.56 15.47 -5.91
C LYS A 38 6.40 15.04 -4.73
N GLU A 39 6.14 15.66 -3.59
CA GLU A 39 6.71 15.25 -2.31
C GLU A 39 6.25 13.83 -1.97
N ALA A 40 7.23 12.96 -1.73
CA ALA A 40 6.99 11.55 -1.43
C ALA A 40 7.99 11.03 -0.40
N TYR A 41 7.68 9.88 0.17
CA TYR A 41 8.52 9.21 1.14
C TYR A 41 8.59 7.72 0.80
N LEU A 42 9.81 7.18 0.80
CA LEU A 42 10.04 5.74 0.69
C LEU A 42 9.87 5.12 2.08
N CYS A 43 9.16 4.00 2.13
CA CYS A 43 8.87 3.28 3.38
C CYS A 43 9.66 1.96 3.47
N ILE A 44 9.79 1.42 4.69
CA ILE A 44 10.65 0.26 5.05
C ILE A 44 10.48 -0.98 4.15
N GLU A 45 9.29 -1.18 3.56
CA GLU A 45 8.97 -2.33 2.68
C GLU A 45 8.91 -1.98 1.19
N GLY A 46 9.47 -0.84 0.79
CA GLY A 46 9.42 -0.32 -0.57
C GLY A 46 8.07 0.31 -0.95
N SER A 47 7.13 0.45 -0.01
CA SER A 47 5.91 1.26 -0.19
C SER A 47 6.28 2.74 -0.39
N LEU A 48 5.41 3.51 -1.06
CA LEU A 48 5.58 4.97 -1.22
C LEU A 48 4.40 5.70 -0.62
N LEU A 49 4.67 6.75 0.18
CA LEU A 49 3.68 7.74 0.60
C LEU A 49 3.85 8.98 -0.25
N ILE A 50 2.76 9.48 -0.84
CA ILE A 50 2.77 10.60 -1.79
C ILE A 50 1.76 11.64 -1.31
N PHE A 51 2.21 12.89 -1.24
CA PHE A 51 1.43 13.99 -0.70
C PHE A 51 0.93 14.85 -1.86
N HIS A 52 -0.39 14.94 -2.01
CA HIS A 52 -1.01 15.81 -3.01
C HIS A 52 -1.60 17.04 -2.33
N CYS A 53 -1.25 18.23 -2.82
CA CYS A 53 -1.80 19.48 -2.33
C CYS A 53 -3.33 19.49 -2.46
N SER A 54 -4.03 19.84 -1.38
CA SER A 54 -5.50 20.04 -1.41
C SER A 54 -5.92 21.42 -1.90
N GLY A 55 -4.96 22.35 -2.07
CA GLY A 55 -5.22 23.78 -2.27
C GLY A 55 -5.39 24.56 -0.96
N ILE A 56 -5.49 23.88 0.18
CA ILE A 56 -5.57 24.48 1.51
C ILE A 56 -4.26 24.23 2.27
N LYS A 57 -3.74 25.27 2.93
CA LYS A 57 -2.50 25.21 3.70
C LYS A 57 -2.55 24.07 4.73
N ASN A 58 -1.48 23.28 4.78
CA ASN A 58 -1.29 22.13 5.69
C ASN A 58 -2.29 20.97 5.51
N LEU A 59 -3.17 21.01 4.51
CA LEU A 59 -4.09 19.92 4.19
C LEU A 59 -3.67 19.23 2.88
N VAL A 60 -3.63 17.91 2.89
CA VAL A 60 -3.14 17.09 1.78
C VAL A 60 -4.05 15.91 1.53
N PHE A 61 -4.14 15.44 0.28
CA PHE A 61 -4.63 14.09 0.02
C PHE A 61 -3.44 13.14 0.09
N LEU A 62 -3.54 12.11 0.95
CA LEU A 62 -2.47 11.15 1.14
C LEU A 62 -2.71 9.94 0.24
N GLU A 63 -1.80 9.71 -0.69
CA GLU A 63 -1.77 8.51 -1.53
C GLU A 63 -0.69 7.56 -1.03
N ILE A 64 -1.00 6.27 -0.96
CA ILE A 64 -0.03 5.23 -0.67
C ILE A 64 0.04 4.24 -1.83
N HIS A 65 1.27 3.95 -2.29
CA HIS A 65 1.56 2.83 -3.17
C HIS A 65 2.07 1.69 -2.28
N CYS A 66 1.17 0.79 -1.90
CA CYS A 66 1.46 -0.35 -1.05
C CYS A 66 2.26 -1.40 -1.82
N SER A 67 3.44 -1.71 -1.32
CA SER A 67 4.17 -2.92 -1.68
C SER A 67 3.40 -4.15 -1.21
N VAL A 68 3.41 -5.21 -2.00
CA VAL A 68 2.89 -6.52 -1.62
C VAL A 68 4.07 -7.47 -1.60
N ILE A 69 4.49 -7.85 -0.40
CA ILE A 69 5.69 -8.67 -0.21
C ILE A 69 5.27 -10.12 -0.27
N ALA A 70 5.76 -10.85 -1.27
CA ALA A 70 5.56 -12.28 -1.35
C ALA A 70 6.73 -13.00 -0.69
N LYS A 71 6.43 -13.93 0.22
CA LYS A 71 7.39 -14.80 0.92
C LYS A 71 7.48 -16.16 0.22
N PRO A 72 8.47 -16.38 -0.66
CA PRO A 72 8.52 -17.58 -1.49
C PRO A 72 8.93 -18.79 -0.64
N GLY A 73 8.28 -19.93 -0.87
CA GLY A 73 8.53 -21.13 -0.06
C GLY A 73 7.73 -21.19 1.24
N GLU A 74 7.11 -20.08 1.66
CA GLU A 74 6.11 -20.07 2.75
C GLU A 74 4.67 -20.04 2.23
N GLY A 75 4.47 -19.69 0.95
CA GLY A 75 3.13 -19.51 0.39
C GLY A 75 2.37 -18.32 1.00
N ARG A 76 3.08 -17.40 1.66
CA ARG A 76 2.52 -16.25 2.36
C ARG A 76 2.79 -14.95 1.61
N ILE A 77 1.89 -13.99 1.80
CA ILE A 77 2.08 -12.61 1.35
C ILE A 77 1.82 -11.67 2.52
N ASP A 78 2.58 -10.59 2.59
CA ASP A 78 2.41 -9.52 3.56
C ASP A 78 2.00 -8.22 2.87
N PHE A 79 1.20 -7.41 3.56
CA PHE A 79 0.63 -6.16 3.06
C PHE A 79 0.52 -5.12 4.18
N VAL A 80 1.65 -4.79 4.82
CA VAL A 80 1.70 -3.94 6.03
C VAL A 80 1.23 -2.52 5.73
N ALA A 81 1.65 -1.93 4.60
CA ALA A 81 1.18 -0.61 4.18
C ALA A 81 -0.35 -0.50 4.09
N ILE A 82 -1.03 -1.54 3.62
CA ILE A 82 -2.50 -1.52 3.50
C ILE A 82 -3.12 -1.41 4.89
N ALA A 83 -2.69 -2.25 5.83
CA ALA A 83 -3.20 -2.23 7.21
C ALA A 83 -2.93 -0.90 7.90
N LYS A 84 -1.70 -0.36 7.77
CA LYS A 84 -1.32 0.92 8.35
C LYS A 84 -2.12 2.08 7.75
N PHE A 85 -2.37 2.06 6.45
CA PHE A 85 -3.19 3.08 5.78
C PHE A 85 -4.67 3.02 6.16
N ILE A 86 -5.24 1.82 6.34
CA ILE A 86 -6.61 1.65 6.85
C ILE A 86 -6.74 2.28 8.25
N ASN A 87 -5.80 1.98 9.15
CA ASN A 87 -5.79 2.52 10.50
C ASN A 87 -5.64 4.05 10.52
N PHE A 88 -4.79 4.59 9.65
CA PHE A 88 -4.68 6.04 9.46
C PHE A 88 -6.02 6.65 9.04
N CYS A 89 -6.67 6.10 8.02
CA CYS A 89 -7.94 6.63 7.51
C CYS A 89 -9.05 6.55 8.56
N ASN A 90 -9.09 5.49 9.37
CA ASN A 90 -10.01 5.38 10.51
C ASN A 90 -9.79 6.49 11.54
N ARG A 91 -8.52 6.74 11.92
CA ARG A 91 -8.16 7.80 12.87
C ARG A 91 -8.56 9.18 12.36
N GLN A 92 -8.36 9.41 11.06
CA GLN A 92 -8.71 10.65 10.37
C GLN A 92 -10.20 10.75 9.98
N LYS A 93 -11.01 9.73 10.31
CA LYS A 93 -12.43 9.65 9.97
C LYS A 93 -12.73 9.89 8.48
N THR A 94 -11.88 9.34 7.61
CA THR A 94 -12.02 9.45 6.15
C THR A 94 -12.19 8.07 5.51
N ASN A 95 -12.90 8.06 4.39
CA ASN A 95 -13.03 6.90 3.52
C ASN A 95 -11.78 6.75 2.64
N ILE A 96 -11.66 5.59 2.00
CA ILE A 96 -10.55 5.26 1.12
C ILE A 96 -11.02 5.26 -0.33
N LYS A 97 -10.27 5.94 -1.19
CA LYS A 97 -10.39 5.87 -2.64
C LYS A 97 -9.43 4.81 -3.19
N ILE A 98 -9.96 3.81 -3.87
CA ILE A 98 -9.17 2.80 -4.58
C ILE A 98 -8.80 3.37 -5.95
N LEU A 99 -7.51 3.64 -6.18
CA LEU A 99 -7.07 4.36 -7.39
C LEU A 99 -7.16 3.53 -8.67
N ARG A 100 -7.30 2.21 -8.55
CA ARG A 100 -7.45 1.30 -9.70
C ARG A 100 -8.77 1.48 -10.44
N ASN A 101 -9.86 1.75 -9.71
CA ASN A 101 -11.23 1.79 -10.23
C ASN A 101 -12.01 3.04 -9.79
N ASN A 102 -11.36 3.96 -9.08
CA ASN A 102 -11.95 5.16 -8.48
C ASN A 102 -13.07 4.89 -7.47
N SER A 103 -13.24 3.66 -6.99
CA SER A 103 -14.26 3.34 -5.99
C SER A 103 -13.92 3.98 -4.65
N VAL A 104 -14.95 4.48 -3.96
CA VAL A 104 -14.87 4.95 -2.58
C VAL A 104 -15.43 3.86 -1.68
N VAL A 105 -14.65 3.46 -0.69
CA VAL A 105 -15.02 2.42 0.26
C VAL A 105 -14.79 2.89 1.70
N PRO A 106 -15.53 2.33 2.69
CA PRO A 106 -15.21 2.54 4.08
C PRO A 106 -13.76 2.16 4.40
N SER A 107 -13.16 2.83 5.38
CA SER A 107 -11.82 2.52 5.90
C SER A 107 -11.82 1.23 6.73
N SER A 108 -12.21 0.10 6.13
CA SER A 108 -12.26 -1.19 6.79
C SER A 108 -11.44 -2.25 6.05
N ILE A 109 -10.92 -3.20 6.81
CA ILE A 109 -10.18 -4.35 6.27
C ILE A 109 -11.07 -5.13 5.29
N GLY A 110 -12.31 -5.43 5.67
CA GLY A 110 -13.22 -6.19 4.81
C GLY A 110 -13.48 -5.52 3.45
N ALA A 111 -13.68 -4.20 3.42
CA ALA A 111 -13.94 -3.48 2.19
C ALA A 111 -12.72 -3.45 1.26
N ILE A 112 -11.53 -3.22 1.82
CA ILE A 112 -10.28 -3.17 1.04
C ILE A 112 -9.85 -4.55 0.56
N MET A 113 -9.98 -5.59 1.39
CA MET A 113 -9.55 -6.94 1.04
C MET A 113 -10.35 -7.53 -0.13
N SER A 114 -11.64 -7.21 -0.21
CA SER A 114 -12.49 -7.63 -1.34
C SER A 114 -11.95 -7.16 -2.69
N ASP A 115 -11.52 -5.89 -2.80
CA ASP A 115 -10.88 -5.38 -4.02
C ASP A 115 -9.46 -5.94 -4.19
N PHE A 116 -8.69 -5.95 -3.11
CA PHE A 116 -7.29 -6.37 -3.11
C PHE A 116 -7.11 -7.79 -3.63
N TYR A 117 -7.94 -8.76 -3.21
CA TYR A 117 -7.86 -10.15 -3.66
C TYR A 117 -8.18 -10.30 -5.16
N GLY A 118 -8.99 -9.41 -5.73
CA GLY A 118 -9.23 -9.35 -7.17
C GLY A 118 -8.10 -8.70 -7.98
N SER A 119 -7.18 -8.01 -7.30
CA SER A 119 -6.19 -7.12 -7.92
C SER A 119 -4.99 -7.86 -8.53
N LEU A 120 -4.37 -7.25 -9.55
CA LEU A 120 -3.13 -7.76 -10.15
C LEU A 120 -1.96 -7.87 -9.15
N PRO A 121 -1.73 -6.89 -8.24
CA PRO A 121 -0.75 -7.01 -7.15
C PRO A 121 -0.87 -8.32 -6.37
N TYR A 122 -2.08 -8.63 -5.87
CA TYR A 122 -2.33 -9.84 -5.11
C TYR A 122 -2.07 -11.09 -5.94
N LYS A 123 -2.65 -11.17 -7.15
CA LYS A 123 -2.48 -12.33 -8.03
C LYS A 123 -1.01 -12.63 -8.35
N LYS A 124 -0.21 -11.60 -8.63
CA LYS A 124 1.23 -11.76 -8.89
C LYS A 124 2.00 -12.16 -7.64
N ALA A 125 1.73 -11.53 -6.50
CA ALA A 125 2.35 -11.88 -5.22
C ALA A 125 2.05 -13.33 -4.83
N THR A 126 0.79 -13.76 -4.92
CA THR A 126 0.36 -15.14 -4.67
C THR A 126 1.00 -16.13 -5.64
N HIS A 127 1.08 -15.78 -6.94
CA HIS A 127 1.79 -16.61 -7.90
C HIS A 127 3.24 -16.81 -7.49
N TYR A 128 3.95 -15.74 -7.16
CA TYR A 128 5.37 -15.80 -6.77
C TYR A 128 5.60 -16.58 -5.47
N ALA A 129 4.78 -16.32 -4.44
CA ALA A 129 4.85 -17.02 -3.16
C ALA A 129 4.70 -18.55 -3.33
N ASN A 130 3.79 -18.96 -4.22
CA ASN A 130 3.50 -20.38 -4.50
C ASN A 130 4.42 -21.02 -5.55
N TYR A 131 4.94 -20.26 -6.50
CA TYR A 131 5.78 -20.78 -7.59
C TYR A 131 7.08 -21.38 -7.03
N ARG A 132 7.79 -20.67 -6.15
CA ARG A 132 9.02 -21.23 -5.54
C ARG A 132 8.75 -22.36 -4.55
N TYR A 133 7.58 -22.36 -3.88
CA TYR A 133 7.16 -23.48 -3.02
C TYR A 133 6.98 -24.78 -3.82
N ARG A 134 6.40 -24.69 -5.03
CA ARG A 134 6.25 -25.84 -5.93
C ARG A 134 7.59 -26.35 -6.44
N VAL A 135 8.50 -25.45 -6.82
CA VAL A 135 9.85 -25.81 -7.30
C VAL A 135 10.71 -26.43 -6.17
N SER A 136 10.53 -26.00 -4.90
CA SER A 136 11.27 -26.60 -3.78
C SER A 136 10.74 -27.99 -3.39
N LYS A 137 9.43 -28.25 -3.50
CA LYS A 137 8.87 -29.60 -3.28
C LYS A 137 9.31 -30.61 -4.32
N LEU A 138 9.35 -30.22 -5.60
CA LEU A 138 9.79 -31.08 -6.71
C LEU A 138 11.27 -31.51 -6.62
N LYS A 139 12.10 -30.89 -5.78
CA LYS A 139 13.50 -31.31 -5.55
C LYS A 139 13.67 -32.34 -4.43
N HIS A 140 12.61 -32.61 -3.68
CA HIS A 140 12.62 -33.52 -2.53
C HIS A 140 11.66 -34.73 -2.72
N GLU A 141 11.18 -34.93 -3.94
CA GLU A 141 10.55 -36.17 -4.44
C GLU A 141 11.50 -36.82 -5.46
#